data_AF-A0A3P8ABG9-F1
#
_entry.id   AF-A0A3P8ABG9-F1
#
_cell.length_a   1.000
_cell.length_b   1.000
_cell.length_c   1.000
_cell.angle_alpha   90.00
_cell.angle_beta   90.00
_cell.angle_gamma   90.00
#
_symmetry.space_group_name_H-M   'P 1'
#
loop_
_entity.id
_entity.type
_entity.pdbx_description
1 polymer ?
#
loop_
_entity_poly.entity_id
_entity_poly.type
_entity_poly.pdbx_seq_one_letter_code
_entity_poly.pdbx_strand_id
1 'polypeptide(L)' 'MKGRNKLVPRLFGVSKESVMRVDEKTKEIIETWSLTRIRRWAATANLFTLVCIKLFISKRNY' A
#
# COMPACT_ATOMS: atom_id res chain seq x y z
N MET A 1 10.69 9.39 -9.10
CA MET A 1 12.09 8.94 -9.21
C MET A 1 12.16 7.42 -9.21
N LYS A 2 12.14 6.78 -10.38
CA LYS A 2 12.43 5.36 -10.55
C LYS A 2 13.94 5.21 -10.70
N GLY A 3 14.62 4.50 -9.78
CA GLY A 3 16.04 4.16 -10.01
C GLY A 3 16.99 4.07 -8.82
N ARG A 4 16.57 3.79 -7.58
CA ARG A 4 17.51 3.34 -6.53
C ARG A 4 16.84 2.30 -5.66
N ASN A 5 17.51 1.16 -5.43
CA ASN A 5 17.13 0.13 -4.44
C ASN A 5 17.32 0.67 -3.02
N LYS A 6 16.65 1.78 -2.67
CA LYS A 6 16.60 2.32 -1.32
C LYS A 6 15.24 1.97 -0.73
N LEU A 7 15.28 1.35 0.44
CA LEU A 7 14.11 1.25 1.30
C LEU A 7 13.76 2.65 1.75
N VAL A 8 12.53 3.07 1.42
CA VAL A 8 11.97 4.34 1.89
C VAL A 8 11.06 4.00 3.06
N PRO A 9 11.28 4.59 4.25
CA PRO A 9 10.37 4.39 5.37
C PRO A 9 8.97 4.91 5.01
N ARG A 10 7.95 4.13 5.37
CA ARG A 10 6.54 4.43 5.14
C ARG A 10 5.75 3.93 6.33
N LEU A 11 4.65 4.62 6.63
CA LEU A 11 3.70 4.18 7.64
C LEU A 11 2.63 3.33 6.96
N PHE A 12 2.30 2.22 7.61
CA PHE A 12 1.28 1.29 7.18
C PHE A 12 0.09 1.37 8.14
N GLY A 13 -1.01 1.97 7.68
CA GLY A 13 -2.23 2.14 8.45
C GLY A 13 -3.23 1.04 8.16
N VAL A 14 -3.88 0.51 9.20
CA VAL A 14 -4.95 -0.48 9.07
C VAL A 14 -6.18 0.01 9.84
N SER A 15 -7.32 0.06 9.15
CA SER A 15 -8.63 0.28 9.75
C SER A 15 -9.55 -0.91 9.47
N LYS A 16 -10.74 -0.93 10.08
CA LYS A 16 -11.74 -2.00 9.89
C LYS A 16 -12.14 -2.20 8.42
N GLU A 17 -12.01 -1.17 7.60
CA GLU A 17 -12.55 -1.17 6.23
C GLU A 17 -11.45 -1.07 5.15
N SER A 18 -10.27 -0.60 5.53
CA SER A 18 -9.22 -0.27 4.56
C SER A 18 -7.81 -0.36 5.13
N VAL A 19 -6.86 -0.45 4.21
CA VAL A 19 -5.43 -0.36 4.45
C VAL A 19 -4.91 0.89 3.74
N MET A 20 -3.99 1.60 4.38
CA MET A 20 -3.47 2.88 3.91
C MET A 20 -1.94 2.87 3.90
N ARG A 21 -1.35 3.42 2.83
CA ARG A 21 0.07 3.76 2.77
C ARG A 21 0.21 5.25 3.03
N VAL A 22 0.94 5.59 4.08
CA VAL A 22 1.05 6.95 4.60
C VAL A 22 2.52 7.40 4.55
N ASP A 23 2.75 8.66 4.23
CA ASP A 23 4.08 9.26 4.34
C ASP A 23 4.52 9.36 5.80
N GLU A 24 5.79 9.07 6.08
CA GLU A 24 6.32 9.09 7.44
C GLU A 24 6.35 10.51 8.03
N LYS A 25 6.68 11.52 7.21
CA LYS A 25 6.93 12.89 7.70
C LYS A 25 5.68 13.74 7.68
N THR A 26 4.96 13.75 6.55
CA THR A 26 3.78 14.61 6.38
C THR A 26 2.52 13.98 6.94
N LYS A 27 2.52 12.66 7.19
CA LYS A 27 1.35 11.86 7.56
C LYS A 27 0.22 11.92 6.52
N GLU A 28 0.54 12.29 5.28
CA GLU A 28 -0.42 12.30 4.18
C GLU A 28 -0.66 10.88 3.65
N ILE A 29 -1.92 10.60 3.31
CA ILE A 29 -2.33 9.32 2.74
C ILE A 29 -1.99 9.32 1.26
N ILE A 30 -1.05 8.44 0.87
CA ILE A 30 -0.58 8.32 -0.51
C ILE A 30 -1.49 7.38 -1.30
N GLU A 31 -1.84 6.24 -0.69
CA GLU A 31 -2.68 5.21 -1.31
C GLU A 31 -3.57 4.57 -0.25
N THR A 32 -4.82 4.27 -0.63
CA THR A 32 -5.79 3.56 0.20
C THR A 32 -6.38 2.40 -0.58
N TRP A 33 -6.45 1.23 0.04
CA TRP A 33 -7.08 0.04 -0.50
C TRP A 33 -8.16 -0.47 0.45
N SER A 34 -9.37 -0.69 -0.05
CA SER A 34 -10.41 -1.36 0.75
C SER A 34 -10.04 -2.83 0.97
N LEU A 35 -10.31 -3.35 2.17
CA LEU A 35 -10.04 -4.76 2.53
C LEU A 35 -10.76 -5.75 1.62
N THR A 36 -11.92 -5.36 1.07
CA THR A 36 -12.70 -6.18 0.11
C THR A 36 -11.93 -6.49 -1.17
N ARG A 37 -10.92 -5.68 -1.53
CA ARG A 37 -10.07 -5.87 -2.72
C ARG A 37 -8.82 -6.70 -2.44
N ILE A 38 -8.51 -6.94 -1.17
CA ILE A 38 -7.34 -7.73 -0.75
C ILE A 38 -7.72 -9.21 -0.82
N ARG A 39 -7.02 -9.97 -1.66
CA ARG A 39 -7.31 -11.40 -1.86
C ARG A 39 -6.54 -12.28 -0.91
N ARG A 40 -5.25 -11.97 -0.70
CA ARG A 40 -4.33 -12.75 0.13
C ARG A 40 -3.33 -11.82 0.80
N TRP A 41 -2.87 -12.22 1.97
CA TRP A 41 -1.77 -11.58 2.67
C TRP A 41 -0.86 -12.66 3.24
N ALA A 42 0.42 -12.33 3.39
CA ALA A 42 1.42 -13.21 3.98
C ALA A 42 2.34 -12.39 4.88
N ALA A 43 2.58 -12.90 6.08
CA ALA A 43 3.52 -12.34 7.03
C ALA A 43 4.71 -13.29 7.20
N THR A 44 5.90 -12.72 7.33
CA THR A 44 7.15 -13.40 7.67
C THR A 44 7.85 -12.54 8.72
N ALA A 45 8.89 -13.06 9.38
CA ALA A 45 9.59 -12.33 10.44
C ALA A 45 10.03 -10.90 10.07
N ASN A 46 10.40 -10.68 8.80
CA ASN A 46 10.94 -9.41 8.33
C ASN A 46 10.10 -8.73 7.24
N LEU A 47 9.00 -9.36 6.79
CA LEU A 47 8.26 -8.89 5.62
C LEU A 47 6.76 -9.15 5.76
N PHE A 48 5.98 -8.21 5.25
CA PHE A 48 4.54 -8.36 5.10
C PHE A 48 4.15 -8.02 3.66
N THR A 49 3.42 -8.93 3.00
CA THR A 49 2.98 -8.78 1.61
C THR A 49 1.47 -8.79 1.52
N LEU A 50 0.92 -7.84 0.76
CA LEU A 50 -0.50 -7.77 0.42
C LEU A 50 -0.71 -8.01 -1.07
N VAL A 51 -1.53 -9.00 -1.43
CA VAL A 51 -1.95 -9.26 -2.80
C VAL A 51 -3.34 -8.67 -2.99
N CYS A 52 -3.38 -7.48 -3.59
CA CYS A 52 -4.61 -6.82 -3.98
C CYS A 52 -5.02 -7.28 -5.39
N ILE A 53 -6.31 -7.54 -5.61
CA ILE A 53 -6.82 -7.74 -6.96
C ILE A 53 -6.68 -6.40 -7.67
N LYS A 54 -5.87 -6.37 -8.73
CA LYS A 54 -5.84 -5.23 -9.66
C LYS A 54 -7.18 -5.22 -10.37
N LEU A 55 -8.17 -4.52 -9.81
CA LEU A 55 -9.23 -3.96 -10.63
C LEU A 55 -8.49 -3.07 -11.64
N PHE A 56 -8.49 -3.48 -12.90
CA PHE A 56 -7.89 -2.76 -14.02
C PHE A 56 -8.74 -1.49 -14.28
N ILE A 57 -8.89 -0.64 -13.27
CA ILE A 57 -9.38 0.71 -13.46
C ILE A 57 -8.15 1.48 -13.91
N SER A 58 -8.06 1.62 -15.22
CA SER A 58 -7.19 2.55 -15.94
C SER A 58 -7.15 3.90 -15.21
N LYS A 59 -6.19 4.08 -14.29
CA LYS A 59 -5.68 5.40 -13.93
C LYS A 59 -4.72 5.82 -15.06
N ARG A 60 -5.31 6.12 -16.22
CA ARG A 60 -4.70 6.99 -17.23
C ARG A 60 -4.94 8.42 -16.74
N ASN A 61 -3.85 9.15 -16.47
CA ASN A 61 -3.76 10.61 -16.26
C ASN A 61 -4.52 11.16 -15.03
N TYR A 62 -4.06 12.18 -14.31
CA TYR A 62 -3.11 13.27 -14.59
C TYR A 62 -1.88 13.25 -13.66
#